data_AF-A0A2Z4FKT8-F1
#
_entry.id   AF-A0A2Z4FKT8-F1
#
_cell.length_a   1.000
_cell.length_b   1.000
_cell.length_c   1.000
_cell.angle_alpha   90.00
_cell.angle_beta   90.00
_cell.angle_gamma   90.00
#
_symmetry.space_group_name_H-M   'P 1'
#
loop_
_entity.id
_entity.type
_entity.pdbx_description
1 polymer ?
#
loop_
_entity_poly.entity_id
_entity_poly.type
_entity_poly.pdbx_seq_one_letter_code
_entity_poly.pdbx_strand_id
1 'polypeptide(L)'
;MNWKAHISLAASIALLGAGCTGEISSGGPNVSTDDGDTGQSAMRDVDSTNADGSSGGVACTVPPCADSGYVADVGGDAEIPEDVDQAPDTVDTPDAQQEPDPDTGAEPDTSPEPNPITPTVSILSPNNGATVENPVDFSIAAEHVSTVQIKVDDWPLSEPWNPTSSTTLRYTFNGTGTPREVVLYGYDGSGAEVARDTISITVEDDAPPPGMGTSMGSFINTYYYVEDESDFSGPKTAKFYDKNCSVIATVRSDFASLACIEGTAKLSDGRMLNYYNGTNCGGACSFTWSEMSSAFPWGKGSRGNALEPLRSWAVDTSIISSGSVLYVEEWDGMAIPTSGTLGGYTHDGCFRADDVGGGINGRHVDIFAGSKGMYRKLNALFPTRTSFTVYKNSPRCAHL
;
A
#
# COMPACT_ATOMS: atom_id res chain seq x y z
N MET A 1 -14.18 -31.58 -2.14
CA MET A 1 -15.59 -31.12 -2.06
C MET A 1 -15.57 -29.63 -2.35
N ASN A 2 -16.24 -29.16 -3.41
CA ASN A 2 -16.13 -27.76 -3.83
C ASN A 2 -17.34 -26.97 -3.31
N TRP A 3 -17.09 -25.92 -2.52
CA TRP A 3 -18.11 -24.98 -2.07
C TRP A 3 -17.74 -23.58 -2.55
N LYS A 4 -18.41 -23.09 -3.60
CA LYS A 4 -18.43 -21.66 -3.95
C LYS A 4 -19.66 -21.04 -3.29
N ALA A 5 -19.47 -20.39 -2.14
CA ALA A 5 -20.49 -19.51 -1.58
C ALA A 5 -20.38 -18.14 -2.27
N HIS A 6 -21.41 -17.74 -3.02
CA HIS A 6 -21.48 -16.40 -3.58
C HIS A 6 -21.86 -15.39 -2.49
N ILE A 7 -20.86 -14.75 -1.87
CA ILE A 7 -21.04 -13.54 -1.08
C ILE A 7 -20.72 -12.35 -2.00
N SER A 8 -21.66 -11.42 -2.15
CA SER A 8 -21.46 -10.23 -3.00
C SER A 8 -20.69 -9.15 -2.25
N LEU A 9 -19.88 -8.40 -3.00
CA LEU A 9 -19.02 -7.33 -2.52
C LEU A 9 -19.80 -6.09 -2.07
N ALA A 10 -19.40 -5.44 -0.96
CA ALA A 10 -19.09 -3.99 -0.89
C ALA A 10 -19.12 -3.43 0.56
N ALA A 11 -17.99 -2.91 1.07
CA ALA A 11 -17.96 -2.05 2.28
C ALA A 11 -16.72 -1.12 2.40
N SER A 12 -16.13 -0.65 1.28
CA SER A 12 -15.04 0.33 1.33
C SER A 12 -15.55 1.74 1.64
N ILE A 13 -15.83 2.03 2.92
CA ILE A 13 -16.25 3.37 3.37
C ILE A 13 -15.01 4.22 3.69
N ALA A 14 -14.61 5.07 2.73
CA ALA A 14 -13.71 6.18 2.99
C ALA A 14 -14.50 7.37 3.54
N LEU A 15 -14.17 7.85 4.75
CA LEU A 15 -14.65 9.17 5.21
C LEU A 15 -13.84 10.25 4.49
N LEU A 16 -14.44 10.90 3.49
CA LEU A 16 -13.95 12.17 2.97
C LEU A 16 -14.51 13.32 3.80
N GLY A 17 -13.65 14.31 4.09
CA GLY A 17 -13.99 15.45 4.93
C GLY A 17 -14.98 16.42 4.27
N ALA A 18 -15.66 17.22 5.09
CA ALA A 18 -16.59 18.23 4.61
C ALA A 18 -15.86 19.36 3.86
N GLY A 19 -16.18 19.55 2.58
CA GLY A 19 -15.78 20.69 1.77
C GLY A 19 -16.98 21.61 1.52
N CYS A 20 -16.95 22.83 2.06
CA CYS A 20 -18.01 23.82 1.85
C CYS A 20 -17.81 24.54 0.51
N THR A 21 -18.68 24.27 -0.46
CA THR A 21 -18.91 25.14 -1.62
C THR A 21 -20.41 25.29 -1.84
N GLY A 22 -20.93 26.50 -1.67
CA GLY A 22 -22.25 26.86 -2.16
C GLY A 22 -22.12 28.13 -2.97
N GLU A 23 -22.90 28.26 -4.05
CA GLU A 23 -23.24 29.57 -4.60
C GLU A 23 -24.59 29.55 -5.33
N ILE A 24 -25.27 30.69 -5.23
CA ILE A 24 -26.26 31.27 -6.15
C ILE A 24 -27.49 30.42 -6.54
N SER A 25 -28.66 30.95 -6.19
CA SER A 25 -29.95 30.54 -6.77
C SER A 25 -30.35 31.43 -7.95
N SER A 26 -31.15 30.87 -8.85
CA SER A 26 -32.06 31.65 -9.70
C SER A 26 -33.39 30.89 -9.80
N GLY A 27 -34.51 31.62 -9.80
CA GLY A 27 -35.86 31.04 -9.71
C GLY A 27 -36.71 31.32 -10.94
N GLY A 28 -37.77 30.55 -11.12
CA GLY A 28 -38.78 30.75 -12.17
C GLY A 28 -39.81 29.62 -12.18
N PRO A 29 -41.10 29.85 -12.53
CA PRO A 29 -42.18 28.99 -12.01
C PRO A 29 -43.12 28.36 -13.07
N ASN A 30 -44.00 27.49 -12.57
CA ASN A 30 -45.28 27.01 -13.15
C ASN A 30 -45.22 26.07 -14.36
N VAL A 31 -45.98 24.96 -14.29
CA VAL A 31 -47.31 24.79 -14.92
C VAL A 31 -47.94 23.47 -14.43
N SER A 32 -49.28 23.35 -14.48
CA SER A 32 -50.06 22.23 -13.96
C SER A 32 -51.00 21.59 -15.01
N THR A 33 -51.03 20.27 -15.06
CA THR A 33 -52.16 19.37 -15.40
C THR A 33 -51.82 18.01 -14.75
N ASP A 34 -52.60 17.33 -13.89
CA ASP A 34 -54.06 17.18 -13.73
C ASP A 34 -54.71 16.28 -14.80
N ASP A 35 -55.08 15.05 -14.41
CA ASP A 35 -56.35 14.33 -14.75
C ASP A 35 -56.36 12.85 -14.29
N GLY A 36 -57.54 12.34 -13.87
CA GLY A 36 -57.90 10.91 -13.67
C GLY A 36 -57.18 10.15 -12.54
N ASP A 37 -57.75 9.83 -11.36
CA ASP A 37 -59.10 9.35 -10.96
C ASP A 37 -59.54 7.98 -11.51
N THR A 38 -59.67 6.99 -10.62
CA THR A 38 -60.88 6.18 -10.38
C THR A 38 -60.62 5.08 -9.32
N GLY A 39 -61.62 4.72 -8.50
CA GLY A 39 -61.63 3.41 -7.80
C GLY A 39 -61.65 3.36 -6.26
N GLN A 40 -62.57 4.09 -5.62
CA GLN A 40 -63.44 3.65 -4.50
C GLN A 40 -62.92 2.57 -3.50
N SER A 41 -62.81 2.89 -2.20
CA SER A 41 -63.88 2.70 -1.15
C SER A 41 -64.05 1.23 -0.69
N ALA A 42 -64.29 0.85 0.58
CA ALA A 42 -64.64 1.53 1.83
C ALA A 42 -64.26 0.59 3.03
N MET A 43 -64.40 0.86 4.34
CA MET A 43 -64.81 2.02 5.16
C MET A 43 -64.44 1.74 6.65
N ARG A 44 -64.07 2.74 7.46
CA ARG A 44 -64.67 3.08 8.78
C ARG A 44 -63.85 4.06 9.62
N ASP A 45 -64.59 4.93 10.31
CA ASP A 45 -64.16 6.14 11.00
C ASP A 45 -64.07 5.96 12.52
N VAL A 46 -63.27 6.82 13.18
CA VAL A 46 -63.60 7.47 14.48
C VAL A 46 -63.03 8.90 14.45
N ASP A 47 -63.71 9.85 15.11
CA ASP A 47 -63.33 11.24 15.38
C ASP A 47 -61.83 11.48 15.70
N SER A 48 -61.20 12.58 15.27
CA SER A 48 -61.40 14.00 15.65
C SER A 48 -61.06 14.27 17.13
N THR A 49 -60.36 15.35 17.52
CA THR A 49 -60.57 16.78 17.20
C THR A 49 -59.30 17.62 16.99
N ASN A 50 -59.46 18.86 16.51
CA ASN A 50 -58.40 19.88 16.37
C ASN A 50 -57.84 20.40 17.71
N ALA A 51 -56.58 20.88 17.67
CA ALA A 51 -56.11 22.00 18.49
C ALA A 51 -55.04 22.81 17.73
N ASP A 52 -55.18 24.13 17.67
CA ASP A 52 -54.23 25.07 17.06
C ASP A 52 -53.10 25.43 18.06
N GLY A 53 -51.89 25.75 17.59
CA GLY A 53 -50.67 25.65 18.39
C GLY A 53 -49.49 26.50 17.92
N SER A 54 -49.71 27.81 17.78
CA SER A 54 -48.74 28.80 17.30
C SER A 54 -47.44 28.92 18.14
N SER A 55 -46.38 29.34 17.43
CA SER A 55 -45.15 30.02 17.87
C SER A 55 -44.14 29.30 18.80
N GLY A 56 -42.87 29.29 18.36
CA GLY A 56 -41.75 28.70 19.10
C GLY A 56 -40.37 28.83 18.43
N GLY A 57 -40.15 29.85 17.60
CA GLY A 57 -38.90 30.01 16.84
C GLY A 57 -37.71 30.41 17.71
N VAL A 58 -36.81 29.47 17.99
CA VAL A 58 -35.54 29.73 18.69
C VAL A 58 -34.46 30.10 17.67
N ALA A 59 -33.98 31.35 17.72
CA ALA A 59 -32.89 31.81 16.86
C ALA A 59 -31.51 31.40 17.43
N CYS A 60 -30.71 30.69 16.64
CA CYS A 60 -29.32 30.40 16.96
C CYS A 60 -28.42 31.57 16.54
N THR A 61 -28.15 32.51 17.46
CA THR A 61 -27.16 33.57 17.23
C THR A 61 -25.74 33.05 17.47
N VAL A 62 -24.95 32.92 16.40
CA VAL A 62 -23.52 32.58 16.46
C VAL A 62 -22.70 33.89 16.52
N PRO A 63 -21.77 34.07 17.47
CA PRO A 63 -20.88 35.22 17.50
C PRO A 63 -19.77 35.08 16.44
N PRO A 64 -19.27 36.19 15.85
CA PRO A 64 -18.20 36.13 14.86
C PRO A 64 -16.85 35.74 15.50
N CYS A 65 -16.06 34.96 14.77
CA CYS A 65 -14.65 34.75 15.11
C CYS A 65 -13.88 36.07 14.93
N ALA A 66 -13.10 36.47 15.93
CA ALA A 66 -12.29 37.67 15.84
C ALA A 66 -11.02 37.40 15.01
N ASP A 67 -10.69 38.36 14.14
CA ASP A 67 -9.41 38.41 13.43
C ASP A 67 -8.29 38.86 14.37
N SER A 68 -7.11 38.27 14.22
CA SER A 68 -5.91 38.63 14.98
C SER A 68 -4.66 38.44 14.12
N GLY A 69 -4.51 39.24 13.06
CA GLY A 69 -3.29 39.28 12.28
C GLY A 69 -2.05 39.61 13.11
N TYR A 70 -0.90 39.09 12.70
CA TYR A 70 0.40 39.42 13.27
C TYR A 70 1.26 40.09 12.18
N VAL A 71 1.76 41.29 12.46
CA VAL A 71 2.56 42.08 11.52
C VAL A 71 4.04 41.96 11.88
N ALA A 72 4.88 41.72 10.88
CA ALA A 72 6.33 41.82 11.00
C ALA A 72 6.91 42.42 9.71
N ASP A 73 7.15 43.72 9.72
CA ASP A 73 7.93 44.45 8.72
C ASP A 73 8.96 45.32 9.45
N VAL A 74 10.23 45.07 9.15
CA VAL A 74 11.35 46.03 9.23
C VAL A 74 12.51 45.41 8.44
N GLY A 75 12.93 46.08 7.35
CA GLY A 75 14.10 45.71 6.55
C GLY A 75 15.43 46.17 7.17
N GLY A 76 16.50 46.10 6.37
CA GLY A 76 17.84 46.50 6.81
C GLY A 76 18.93 46.26 5.78
N ASP A 77 18.89 46.95 4.65
CA ASP A 77 20.04 47.08 3.75
C ASP A 77 21.17 47.88 4.42
N ALA A 78 22.43 47.53 4.14
CA ALA A 78 23.60 48.28 4.57
C ALA A 78 24.72 48.16 3.53
N GLU A 79 25.24 49.29 3.08
CA GLU A 79 26.20 49.42 1.99
C GLU A 79 27.63 49.69 2.51
N ILE A 80 28.64 49.49 1.63
CA ILE A 80 29.86 50.35 1.52
C ILE A 80 30.90 50.20 2.67
N PRO A 81 32.22 50.47 2.46
CA PRO A 81 32.80 51.36 1.44
C PRO A 81 33.90 50.80 0.51
N GLU A 82 34.14 51.58 -0.55
CA GLU A 82 35.34 51.62 -1.39
C GLU A 82 36.38 52.61 -0.81
N ASP A 83 37.68 52.45 -1.16
CA ASP A 83 38.76 53.47 -1.23
C ASP A 83 40.14 52.76 -1.30
N VAL A 84 41.21 53.24 -1.94
CA VAL A 84 41.38 54.25 -3.02
C VAL A 84 42.75 54.06 -3.73
N ASP A 85 42.89 54.58 -4.95
CA ASP A 85 44.09 54.87 -5.78
C ASP A 85 45.50 54.29 -5.45
N GLN A 86 46.21 53.82 -6.50
CA GLN A 86 47.20 54.65 -7.24
C GLN A 86 47.79 54.01 -8.51
N ALA A 87 48.18 54.86 -9.47
CA ALA A 87 48.84 54.60 -10.77
C ALA A 87 49.83 55.77 -11.04
N PRO A 88 50.52 55.91 -12.22
CA PRO A 88 50.70 55.05 -13.40
C PRO A 88 52.22 54.73 -13.61
N ASP A 89 52.96 54.79 -14.75
CA ASP A 89 52.72 55.15 -16.16
C ASP A 89 53.86 54.70 -17.12
N THR A 90 53.59 54.63 -18.43
CA THR A 90 54.54 54.59 -19.60
C THR A 90 55.53 53.39 -19.71
N VAL A 91 56.24 53.10 -20.82
CA VAL A 91 56.56 53.80 -22.10
C VAL A 91 56.57 52.82 -23.32
N ASP A 92 56.60 53.36 -24.54
CA ASP A 92 56.59 52.77 -25.90
C ASP A 92 57.53 51.58 -26.31
N THR A 93 56.99 50.72 -27.19
CA THR A 93 57.30 50.48 -28.65
C THR A 93 58.67 50.94 -29.27
N PRO A 94 59.12 50.43 -30.45
CA PRO A 94 58.58 49.39 -31.36
C PRO A 94 59.59 48.38 -32.00
N ASP A 95 59.08 47.58 -32.95
CA ASP A 95 59.69 46.82 -34.07
C ASP A 95 61.22 46.70 -34.30
N ALA A 96 61.62 45.50 -34.72
CA ALA A 96 62.74 45.28 -35.66
C ALA A 96 62.43 44.09 -36.60
N GLN A 97 62.41 44.33 -37.91
CA GLN A 97 62.18 43.30 -38.93
C GLN A 97 63.46 42.49 -39.22
N GLN A 98 63.32 41.20 -39.56
CA GLN A 98 64.36 40.48 -40.30
C GLN A 98 63.74 39.47 -41.28
N GLU A 99 64.11 39.59 -42.55
CA GLU A 99 63.64 38.73 -43.66
C GLU A 99 64.48 37.43 -43.80
N PRO A 100 64.00 36.41 -44.53
CA PRO A 100 64.43 35.02 -44.34
C PRO A 100 65.65 34.60 -45.16
N ASP A 101 66.32 33.55 -44.68
CA ASP A 101 67.32 32.76 -45.43
C ASP A 101 66.65 31.46 -45.96
N PRO A 102 67.03 30.93 -47.15
CA PRO A 102 66.23 29.91 -47.85
C PRO A 102 66.71 28.47 -47.67
N ASP A 103 65.80 27.55 -48.03
CA ASP A 103 66.05 26.17 -48.48
C ASP A 103 66.92 25.26 -47.59
N THR A 104 66.26 24.62 -46.62
CA THR A 104 66.59 23.24 -46.24
C THR A 104 65.38 22.35 -46.51
N GLY A 105 65.53 21.38 -47.42
CA GLY A 105 64.45 20.48 -47.81
C GLY A 105 63.97 19.62 -46.64
N ALA A 106 62.70 19.77 -46.27
CA ALA A 106 62.06 18.94 -45.25
C ALA A 106 61.90 17.49 -45.75
N GLU A 107 62.39 16.52 -44.98
CA GLU A 107 61.97 15.13 -45.12
C GLU A 107 60.46 15.02 -44.79
N PRO A 108 59.71 14.11 -45.44
CA PRO A 108 58.28 13.97 -45.16
C PRO A 108 58.07 13.50 -43.72
N ASP A 109 57.32 14.29 -42.94
CA ASP A 109 56.94 13.93 -41.57
C ASP A 109 56.11 12.64 -41.58
N THR A 110 56.69 11.57 -41.03
CA THR A 110 56.01 10.28 -40.81
C THR A 110 55.64 10.07 -39.34
N SER A 111 55.29 11.14 -38.64
CA SER A 111 54.52 11.07 -37.39
C SER A 111 53.28 10.21 -37.62
N PRO A 112 53.10 9.09 -36.89
CA PRO A 112 51.98 8.19 -37.10
C PRO A 112 50.67 8.88 -36.71
N GLU A 113 49.61 8.68 -37.50
CA GLU A 113 48.28 9.15 -37.15
C GLU A 113 47.90 8.65 -35.75
N PRO A 114 47.33 9.50 -34.87
CA PRO A 114 46.92 9.08 -33.55
C PRO A 114 45.85 7.99 -33.67
N ASN A 115 46.10 6.84 -33.02
CA ASN A 115 45.19 5.69 -33.07
C ASN A 115 43.73 6.13 -32.82
N PRO A 116 42.77 5.71 -33.65
CA PRO A 116 41.39 6.15 -33.52
C PRO A 116 40.81 5.76 -32.16
N ILE A 117 40.39 6.78 -31.41
CA ILE A 117 39.76 6.61 -30.09
C ILE A 117 38.51 5.76 -30.27
N THR A 118 38.55 4.54 -29.76
CA THR A 118 37.51 3.53 -29.96
C THR A 118 36.60 3.49 -28.72
N PRO A 119 35.29 3.78 -28.85
CA PRO A 119 34.35 3.63 -27.74
C PRO A 119 34.26 2.19 -27.27
N THR A 120 34.21 1.99 -25.94
CA THR A 120 34.07 0.66 -25.34
C THR A 120 33.08 0.66 -24.19
N VAL A 121 32.43 -0.48 -23.97
CA VAL A 121 31.66 -0.80 -22.77
C VAL A 121 31.91 -2.26 -22.40
N SER A 122 31.80 -2.62 -21.12
CA SER A 122 31.91 -4.01 -20.65
C SER A 122 31.11 -4.21 -19.36
N ILE A 123 30.43 -5.34 -19.24
CA ILE A 123 29.78 -5.78 -18.00
C ILE A 123 30.81 -6.55 -17.17
N LEU A 124 31.22 -5.98 -16.05
CA LEU A 124 32.21 -6.56 -15.12
C LEU A 124 31.57 -7.54 -14.13
N SER A 125 30.29 -7.35 -13.84
CA SER A 125 29.47 -8.22 -13.01
C SER A 125 27.99 -8.05 -13.38
N PRO A 126 27.18 -9.13 -13.43
CA PRO A 126 27.59 -10.54 -13.29
C PRO A 126 28.46 -11.06 -14.44
N ASN A 127 29.07 -12.24 -14.26
CA ASN A 127 29.77 -12.93 -15.34
C ASN A 127 28.79 -13.52 -16.35
N ASN A 128 29.22 -13.68 -17.61
CA ASN A 128 28.46 -14.42 -18.61
C ASN A 128 28.26 -15.89 -18.22
N GLY A 129 27.01 -16.36 -18.27
CA GLY A 129 26.58 -17.68 -17.81
C GLY A 129 26.31 -17.79 -16.31
N ALA A 130 26.36 -16.69 -15.54
CA ALA A 130 26.15 -16.74 -14.10
C ALA A 130 24.69 -16.99 -13.70
N THR A 131 24.49 -17.82 -12.69
CA THR A 131 23.29 -17.78 -11.84
C THR A 131 23.49 -16.73 -10.75
N VAL A 132 22.51 -15.86 -10.52
CA VAL A 132 22.57 -14.76 -9.54
C VAL A 132 21.27 -14.59 -8.77
N GLU A 133 21.38 -14.13 -7.52
CA GLU A 133 20.25 -13.80 -6.64
C GLU A 133 19.60 -12.46 -7.06
N ASN A 134 18.34 -12.27 -6.67
CA ASN A 134 17.50 -11.13 -7.06
C ASN A 134 17.22 -10.23 -5.84
N PRO A 135 17.62 -8.93 -5.83
CA PRO A 135 18.02 -8.10 -6.95
C PRO A 135 19.50 -8.19 -7.34
N VAL A 136 19.76 -8.00 -8.63
CA VAL A 136 21.10 -8.08 -9.23
C VAL A 136 21.77 -6.71 -9.17
N ASP A 137 23.03 -6.68 -8.70
CA ASP A 137 23.94 -5.54 -8.88
C ASP A 137 24.77 -5.74 -10.15
N PHE A 138 24.50 -4.91 -11.16
CA PHE A 138 25.35 -4.78 -12.33
C PHE A 138 26.51 -3.83 -12.03
N SER A 139 27.71 -4.20 -12.48
CA SER A 139 28.91 -3.34 -12.45
C SER A 139 29.52 -3.30 -13.85
N ILE A 140 29.93 -2.11 -14.30
CA ILE A 140 30.34 -1.86 -15.69
C ILE A 140 31.65 -1.09 -15.80
N ALA A 141 32.32 -1.23 -16.93
CA ALA A 141 33.31 -0.30 -17.45
C ALA A 141 32.76 0.36 -18.73
N ALA A 142 33.16 1.60 -19.00
CA ALA A 142 32.81 2.31 -20.23
C ALA A 142 33.84 3.42 -20.50
N GLU A 143 34.34 3.49 -21.73
CA GLU A 143 35.30 4.51 -22.17
C GLU A 143 34.85 5.14 -23.49
N HIS A 144 35.06 6.46 -23.62
CA HIS A 144 34.75 7.25 -24.82
C HIS A 144 33.29 7.18 -25.31
N VAL A 145 32.35 6.89 -24.42
CA VAL A 145 30.90 7.03 -24.61
C VAL A 145 30.37 8.20 -23.76
N SER A 146 29.24 8.78 -24.14
CA SER A 146 28.58 9.89 -23.42
C SER A 146 27.53 9.39 -22.42
N THR A 147 26.78 8.35 -22.77
CA THR A 147 25.86 7.66 -21.85
C THR A 147 25.88 6.15 -22.10
N VAL A 148 25.32 5.40 -21.15
CA VAL A 148 25.13 3.95 -21.20
C VAL A 148 23.72 3.57 -20.79
N GLN A 149 23.23 2.41 -21.24
CA GLN A 149 21.96 1.83 -20.79
C GLN A 149 22.06 0.31 -20.75
N ILE A 150 21.53 -0.34 -19.71
CA ILE A 150 21.35 -1.80 -19.69
C ILE A 150 19.92 -2.14 -20.10
N LYS A 151 19.79 -3.12 -21.00
CA LYS A 151 18.52 -3.75 -21.37
C LYS A 151 18.57 -5.24 -21.09
N VAL A 152 17.41 -5.84 -20.83
CA VAL A 152 17.24 -7.29 -20.68
C VAL A 152 16.07 -7.74 -21.53
N ASP A 153 16.29 -8.72 -22.41
CA ASP A 153 15.31 -9.20 -23.38
C ASP A 153 14.62 -8.02 -24.13
N ASP A 154 15.45 -7.13 -24.69
CA ASP A 154 15.13 -5.81 -25.28
C ASP A 154 14.54 -4.72 -24.34
N TRP A 155 14.12 -5.04 -23.11
CA TRP A 155 13.54 -4.07 -22.18
C TRP A 155 14.57 -3.27 -21.39
N PRO A 156 14.52 -1.92 -21.37
CA PRO A 156 15.46 -1.11 -20.57
C PRO A 156 15.23 -1.28 -19.07
N LEU A 157 16.33 -1.46 -18.32
CA LEU A 157 16.29 -1.52 -16.85
C LEU A 157 16.24 -0.13 -16.20
N SER A 158 16.69 0.90 -16.92
CA SER A 158 16.73 2.30 -16.50
C SER A 158 16.68 3.23 -17.72
N GLU A 159 16.50 4.53 -17.48
CA GLU A 159 16.91 5.55 -18.45
C GLU A 159 18.44 5.49 -18.69
N PRO A 160 18.95 5.99 -19.85
CA PRO A 160 20.38 6.09 -20.07
C PRO A 160 21.05 7.05 -19.08
N TRP A 161 22.23 6.69 -18.56
CA TRP A 161 22.96 7.48 -17.58
C TRP A 161 24.42 7.73 -18.02
N ASN A 162 25.08 8.73 -17.41
CA ASN A 162 26.49 8.99 -17.65
C ASN A 162 27.35 8.01 -16.83
N PRO A 163 28.20 7.17 -17.45
CA PRO A 163 29.01 6.20 -16.71
C PRO A 163 30.03 6.85 -15.76
N THR A 164 30.36 8.14 -15.91
CA THR A 164 31.24 8.85 -14.95
C THR A 164 30.54 9.26 -13.65
N SER A 165 29.20 9.21 -13.59
CA SER A 165 28.45 9.44 -12.35
C SER A 165 27.99 8.15 -11.66
N SER A 166 27.91 7.02 -12.37
CA SER A 166 27.77 5.69 -11.77
C SER A 166 28.30 4.59 -12.69
N THR A 167 29.11 3.69 -12.14
CA THR A 167 29.53 2.43 -12.77
C THR A 167 28.69 1.24 -12.34
N THR A 168 27.58 1.45 -11.61
CA THR A 168 26.70 0.38 -11.11
C THR A 168 25.21 0.68 -11.31
N LEU A 169 24.41 -0.40 -11.41
CA LEU A 169 22.95 -0.39 -11.46
C LEU A 169 22.40 -1.59 -10.68
N ARG A 170 21.55 -1.35 -9.67
CA ARG A 170 20.82 -2.42 -8.94
C ARG A 170 19.42 -2.57 -9.52
N TYR A 171 19.00 -3.78 -9.84
CA TYR A 171 17.68 -4.04 -10.44
C TYR A 171 16.98 -5.29 -9.88
N THR A 172 15.69 -5.16 -9.55
CA THR A 172 14.84 -6.26 -9.07
C THR A 172 14.01 -6.85 -10.20
N PHE A 173 14.19 -8.14 -10.48
CA PHE A 173 13.48 -8.87 -11.53
C PHE A 173 12.11 -9.37 -11.06
N ASN A 174 11.11 -9.23 -11.93
CA ASN A 174 9.75 -9.73 -11.71
C ASN A 174 9.50 -11.13 -12.32
N GLY A 175 10.55 -11.89 -12.63
CA GLY A 175 10.44 -13.23 -13.21
C GLY A 175 11.78 -13.94 -13.33
N THR A 176 11.97 -14.96 -12.49
CA THR A 176 13.21 -15.69 -12.21
C THR A 176 13.20 -17.12 -12.76
N GLY A 177 14.30 -17.86 -12.64
CA GLY A 177 14.43 -19.27 -13.00
C GLY A 177 14.64 -19.56 -14.49
N THR A 178 14.84 -18.54 -15.32
CA THR A 178 15.16 -18.67 -16.75
C THR A 178 16.38 -17.83 -17.14
N PRO A 179 17.24 -18.30 -18.06
CA PRO A 179 18.25 -17.46 -18.69
C PRO A 179 17.63 -16.22 -19.35
N ARG A 180 18.34 -15.11 -19.26
CA ARG A 180 18.03 -13.79 -19.84
C ARG A 180 19.18 -13.35 -20.72
N GLU A 181 18.93 -12.54 -21.74
CA GLU A 181 20.00 -11.80 -22.44
C GLU A 181 20.11 -10.40 -21.86
N VAL A 182 21.28 -10.02 -21.34
CA VAL A 182 21.58 -8.69 -20.79
C VAL A 182 22.54 -7.99 -21.73
N VAL A 183 22.14 -6.82 -22.23
CA VAL A 183 22.93 -6.01 -23.16
C VAL A 183 23.23 -4.65 -22.54
N LEU A 184 24.51 -4.31 -22.44
CA LEU A 184 24.99 -2.98 -22.09
C LEU A 184 25.26 -2.22 -23.39
N TYR A 185 24.53 -1.12 -23.59
CA TYR A 185 24.70 -0.21 -24.71
C TYR A 185 25.54 1.00 -24.28
N GLY A 186 26.42 1.48 -25.16
CA GLY A 186 27.15 2.74 -25.04
C GLY A 186 26.79 3.68 -26.20
N TYR A 187 26.42 4.92 -25.85
CA TYR A 187 25.91 5.93 -26.77
C TYR A 187 26.83 7.15 -26.86
N ASP A 188 26.91 7.77 -28.04
CA ASP A 188 27.61 9.05 -28.23
C ASP A 188 26.75 10.27 -27.84
N GLY A 189 27.33 11.48 -27.99
CA GLY A 189 26.65 12.73 -27.68
C GLY A 189 25.48 13.10 -28.61
N SER A 190 25.23 12.33 -29.67
CA SER A 190 24.04 12.43 -30.53
C SER A 190 22.96 11.40 -30.18
N GLY A 191 23.28 10.43 -29.30
CA GLY A 191 22.42 9.30 -28.96
C GLY A 191 22.57 8.09 -29.88
N ALA A 192 23.60 8.05 -30.74
CA ALA A 192 23.88 6.89 -31.60
C ALA A 192 24.60 5.79 -30.81
N GLU A 193 24.24 4.52 -31.04
CA GLU A 193 24.94 3.36 -30.47
C GLU A 193 26.33 3.23 -31.08
N VAL A 194 27.37 3.30 -30.24
CA VAL A 194 28.78 3.26 -30.67
C VAL A 194 29.59 2.13 -30.01
N ALA A 195 29.07 1.53 -28.94
CA ALA A 195 29.64 0.36 -28.30
C ALA A 195 28.54 -0.52 -27.69
N ARG A 196 28.77 -1.84 -27.59
CA ARG A 196 27.87 -2.77 -26.90
C ARG A 196 28.63 -3.94 -26.28
N ASP A 197 28.12 -4.47 -25.18
CA ASP A 197 28.54 -5.74 -24.58
C ASP A 197 27.30 -6.59 -24.23
N THR A 198 27.46 -7.91 -24.13
CA THR A 198 26.32 -8.84 -23.98
C THR A 198 26.71 -10.07 -23.16
N ILE A 199 25.93 -10.33 -22.11
CA ILE A 199 26.04 -11.53 -21.27
C ILE A 199 24.68 -12.23 -21.19
N SER A 200 24.67 -13.52 -20.87
CA SER A 200 23.46 -14.19 -20.37
C SER A 200 23.59 -14.48 -18.88
N ILE A 201 22.51 -14.30 -18.13
CA ILE A 201 22.42 -14.64 -16.70
C ILE A 201 21.13 -15.41 -16.42
N THR A 202 21.14 -16.28 -15.43
CA THR A 202 19.92 -16.83 -14.84
C THR A 202 19.69 -16.15 -13.50
N VAL A 203 18.63 -15.35 -13.40
CA VAL A 203 18.25 -14.73 -12.12
C VAL A 203 17.38 -15.72 -11.34
N GLU A 204 17.79 -16.13 -10.15
CA GLU A 204 16.99 -16.89 -9.21
C GLU A 204 16.36 -15.96 -8.15
N ASP A 205 15.31 -16.41 -7.47
CA ASP A 205 14.77 -15.64 -6.33
C ASP A 205 15.85 -15.51 -5.25
N ASP A 206 15.85 -14.39 -4.51
CA ASP A 206 16.79 -14.18 -3.40
C ASP A 206 16.78 -15.39 -2.46
N ALA A 207 17.95 -15.98 -2.18
CA ALA A 207 18.04 -17.08 -1.24
C ALA A 207 17.68 -16.53 0.16
N PRO A 208 16.54 -16.91 0.77
CA PRO A 208 16.02 -16.20 1.93
C PRO A 208 17.06 -16.15 3.05
N PRO A 209 17.36 -14.96 3.63
CA PRO A 209 18.45 -14.79 4.58
C PRO A 209 18.51 -15.91 5.62
N PRO A 210 19.68 -16.53 5.89
CA PRO A 210 19.77 -17.81 6.59
C PRO A 210 18.90 -17.92 7.84
N GLY A 211 17.79 -18.65 7.73
CA GLY A 211 16.79 -18.81 8.78
C GLY A 211 15.43 -18.11 8.55
N MET A 212 15.15 -17.49 7.40
CA MET A 212 13.79 -17.04 7.07
C MET A 212 12.82 -18.19 6.78
N GLY A 213 13.30 -19.29 6.20
CA GLY A 213 12.49 -20.43 5.75
C GLY A 213 12.35 -20.50 4.22
N THR A 214 11.40 -21.30 3.72
CA THR A 214 11.10 -21.37 2.28
C THR A 214 10.21 -20.19 1.90
N SER A 215 10.65 -19.35 0.96
CA SER A 215 9.80 -18.28 0.42
C SER A 215 8.50 -18.84 -0.15
N MET A 216 7.39 -18.16 0.13
CA MET A 216 6.11 -18.34 -0.55
C MET A 216 5.83 -17.20 -1.53
N GLY A 217 6.71 -16.20 -1.65
CA GLY A 217 6.49 -14.96 -2.39
C GLY A 217 5.57 -13.98 -1.64
N SER A 218 5.19 -12.89 -2.32
CA SER A 218 4.41 -11.81 -1.67
C SER A 218 2.90 -12.11 -1.59
N PHE A 219 2.23 -11.54 -0.58
CA PHE A 219 0.79 -11.62 -0.31
C PHE A 219 0.25 -10.26 0.14
N ILE A 220 -0.94 -9.86 -0.35
CA ILE A 220 -1.61 -8.64 0.12
C ILE A 220 -2.39 -8.89 1.41
N ASN A 221 -2.49 -7.88 2.29
CA ASN A 221 -3.25 -7.95 3.54
C ASN A 221 -4.66 -7.33 3.47
N THR A 222 -5.55 -7.86 4.31
CA THR A 222 -6.69 -7.16 4.92
C THR A 222 -6.66 -7.39 6.44
N TYR A 223 -7.65 -6.86 7.15
CA TYR A 223 -7.87 -7.12 8.57
C TYR A 223 -9.32 -7.48 8.87
N TYR A 224 -9.52 -8.46 9.74
CA TYR A 224 -10.82 -8.80 10.35
C TYR A 224 -10.70 -8.80 11.88
N TYR A 225 -11.83 -8.63 12.57
CA TYR A 225 -11.85 -8.50 14.04
C TYR A 225 -13.21 -8.88 14.64
N VAL A 226 -13.27 -9.03 15.97
CA VAL A 226 -14.56 -9.21 16.65
C VAL A 226 -15.28 -7.86 16.76
N GLU A 227 -16.50 -7.78 16.25
CA GLU A 227 -17.39 -6.67 16.56
C GLU A 227 -17.88 -6.77 18.01
N ASP A 228 -17.79 -5.67 18.75
CA ASP A 228 -18.18 -5.61 20.17
C ASP A 228 -19.45 -4.78 20.34
N GLU A 229 -20.50 -5.35 20.93
CA GLU A 229 -21.78 -4.67 21.07
C GLU A 229 -21.68 -3.40 21.94
N SER A 230 -20.62 -3.24 22.75
CA SER A 230 -20.39 -2.02 23.52
C SER A 230 -19.96 -0.80 22.68
N ASP A 231 -19.48 -0.99 21.45
CA ASP A 231 -19.16 0.11 20.51
C ASP A 231 -20.42 0.81 19.95
N PHE A 232 -21.62 0.25 20.19
CA PHE A 232 -22.87 0.66 19.57
C PHE A 232 -23.90 1.16 20.60
N SER A 233 -24.83 2.02 20.18
CA SER A 233 -25.79 2.68 21.08
C SER A 233 -27.22 2.70 20.51
N GLY A 234 -28.21 3.01 21.36
CA GLY A 234 -29.63 2.93 20.97
C GLY A 234 -30.26 1.54 21.20
N PRO A 235 -31.47 1.31 20.64
CA PRO A 235 -32.34 0.19 21.01
C PRO A 235 -31.91 -1.15 20.39
N LYS A 236 -32.11 -2.23 21.15
CA LYS A 236 -31.92 -3.62 20.69
C LYS A 236 -33.20 -4.10 19.97
N THR A 237 -33.13 -4.33 18.67
CA THR A 237 -34.28 -4.68 17.80
C THR A 237 -33.99 -5.82 16.82
N ALA A 238 -32.73 -6.02 16.43
CA ALA A 238 -32.30 -7.16 15.61
C ALA A 238 -32.20 -8.45 16.44
N LYS A 239 -32.44 -9.60 15.82
CA LYS A 239 -32.40 -10.92 16.48
C LYS A 239 -31.29 -11.80 15.93
N PHE A 240 -30.53 -12.41 16.83
CA PHE A 240 -29.63 -13.52 16.55
C PHE A 240 -30.27 -14.83 17.03
N TYR A 241 -30.23 -15.85 16.17
CA TYR A 241 -30.82 -17.17 16.39
C TYR A 241 -29.73 -18.25 16.42
N ASP A 242 -29.94 -19.30 17.22
CA ASP A 242 -29.11 -20.50 17.18
C ASP A 242 -29.52 -21.46 16.04
N LYS A 243 -28.78 -22.55 15.91
CA LYS A 243 -29.06 -23.66 14.98
C LYS A 243 -30.44 -24.34 15.15
N ASN A 244 -31.16 -24.06 16.24
CA ASN A 244 -32.50 -24.57 16.55
C ASN A 244 -33.59 -23.50 16.29
N CYS A 245 -33.24 -22.36 15.70
CA CYS A 245 -34.07 -21.17 15.55
C CYS A 245 -34.63 -20.59 16.85
N SER A 246 -33.91 -20.77 17.97
CA SER A 246 -34.17 -20.09 19.23
C SER A 246 -33.40 -18.77 19.29
N VAL A 247 -34.01 -17.69 19.79
CA VAL A 247 -33.33 -16.38 19.93
C VAL A 247 -32.30 -16.46 21.07
N ILE A 248 -31.02 -16.23 20.77
CA ILE A 248 -29.94 -16.22 21.78
C ILE A 248 -29.57 -14.80 22.25
N ALA A 249 -29.89 -13.80 21.43
CA ALA A 249 -29.72 -12.39 21.75
C ALA A 249 -30.68 -11.53 20.90
N THR A 250 -31.20 -10.47 21.52
CA THR A 250 -31.71 -9.29 20.81
C THR A 250 -30.65 -8.20 20.93
N VAL A 251 -30.23 -7.66 19.78
CA VAL A 251 -29.06 -6.77 19.63
C VAL A 251 -29.42 -5.54 18.81
N ARG A 252 -28.52 -4.57 18.73
CA ARG A 252 -28.72 -3.36 17.90
C ARG A 252 -28.54 -3.66 16.42
N SER A 253 -29.30 -3.01 15.53
CA SER A 253 -29.31 -3.34 14.09
C SER A 253 -28.04 -2.94 13.34
N ASP A 254 -27.37 -1.88 13.79
CA ASP A 254 -26.06 -1.42 13.31
C ASP A 254 -24.96 -2.42 13.66
N PHE A 255 -24.88 -2.80 14.94
CA PHE A 255 -24.02 -3.90 15.42
C PHE A 255 -24.31 -5.19 14.66
N ALA A 256 -25.58 -5.59 14.53
CA ALA A 256 -25.96 -6.79 13.82
C ALA A 256 -25.46 -6.78 12.37
N SER A 257 -25.61 -5.66 11.67
CA SER A 257 -25.21 -5.54 10.26
C SER A 257 -23.70 -5.79 10.06
N LEU A 258 -22.85 -5.27 10.96
CA LEU A 258 -21.40 -5.46 10.87
C LEU A 258 -20.96 -6.83 11.44
N ALA A 259 -21.58 -7.30 12.52
CA ALA A 259 -21.38 -8.66 13.05
C ALA A 259 -21.73 -9.75 12.02
N CYS A 260 -22.74 -9.53 11.17
CA CYS A 260 -23.06 -10.44 10.06
C CYS A 260 -21.99 -10.47 8.95
N ILE A 261 -21.09 -9.47 8.89
CA ILE A 261 -19.97 -9.38 7.93
C ILE A 261 -18.71 -10.05 8.52
N GLU A 262 -18.30 -9.67 9.73
CA GLU A 262 -17.11 -10.25 10.39
C GLU A 262 -17.33 -11.73 10.82
N GLY A 263 -18.59 -12.15 10.99
CA GLY A 263 -18.95 -13.52 11.38
C GLY A 263 -18.64 -13.88 12.84
N THR A 264 -18.02 -12.99 13.62
CA THR A 264 -17.72 -13.17 15.05
C THR A 264 -18.14 -11.92 15.82
N ALA A 265 -18.84 -12.11 16.93
CA ALA A 265 -19.52 -11.03 17.64
C ALA A 265 -19.47 -11.20 19.17
N LYS A 266 -19.04 -10.16 19.88
CA LYS A 266 -19.03 -10.12 21.36
C LYS A 266 -20.21 -9.29 21.85
N LEU A 267 -21.04 -9.89 22.71
CA LEU A 267 -22.22 -9.24 23.28
C LEU A 267 -21.87 -8.36 24.49
N SER A 268 -22.77 -7.42 24.82
CA SER A 268 -22.64 -6.56 26.01
C SER A 268 -22.65 -7.35 27.34
N ASP A 269 -23.13 -8.60 27.34
CA ASP A 269 -23.11 -9.51 28.49
C ASP A 269 -21.80 -10.33 28.60
N GLY A 270 -20.84 -10.10 27.70
CA GLY A 270 -19.53 -10.76 27.65
C GLY A 270 -19.50 -12.06 26.87
N ARG A 271 -20.64 -12.59 26.40
CA ARG A 271 -20.67 -13.81 25.59
C ARG A 271 -20.07 -13.58 24.20
N MET A 272 -19.29 -14.55 23.74
CA MET A 272 -18.74 -14.59 22.39
C MET A 272 -19.63 -15.47 21.51
N LEU A 273 -20.02 -14.96 20.34
CA LEU A 273 -20.81 -15.66 19.34
C LEU A 273 -20.00 -15.81 18.05
N ASN A 274 -20.09 -16.98 17.42
CA ASN A 274 -19.45 -17.27 16.13
C ASN A 274 -20.50 -17.69 15.10
N TYR A 275 -20.21 -17.41 13.82
CA TYR A 275 -20.92 -17.95 12.67
C TYR A 275 -21.11 -19.46 12.80
N TYR A 276 -22.33 -19.93 12.51
CA TYR A 276 -22.68 -21.34 12.37
C TYR A 276 -23.44 -21.54 11.05
N ASN A 277 -22.93 -22.46 10.23
CA ASN A 277 -23.60 -22.86 8.98
C ASN A 277 -24.85 -23.69 9.29
N GLY A 278 -26.01 -23.02 9.30
CA GLY A 278 -27.31 -23.60 9.63
C GLY A 278 -28.44 -22.82 8.98
N THR A 279 -29.67 -23.33 9.13
CA THR A 279 -30.89 -22.80 8.50
C THR A 279 -31.08 -21.30 8.77
N ASN A 280 -31.45 -20.52 7.75
CA ASN A 280 -31.86 -19.13 7.97
C ASN A 280 -33.19 -19.10 8.74
N CYS A 281 -33.14 -18.62 9.99
CA CYS A 281 -34.27 -18.53 10.91
C CYS A 281 -35.06 -17.20 10.82
N GLY A 282 -34.87 -16.39 9.77
CA GLY A 282 -35.44 -15.03 9.70
C GLY A 282 -34.74 -14.06 10.65
N GLY A 283 -33.40 -14.18 10.77
CA GLY A 283 -32.54 -13.31 11.57
C GLY A 283 -32.03 -12.09 10.81
N ALA A 284 -31.21 -11.29 11.48
CA ALA A 284 -30.47 -10.19 10.85
C ALA A 284 -29.39 -10.71 9.89
N CYS A 285 -28.82 -11.89 10.16
CA CYS A 285 -27.88 -12.57 9.28
C CYS A 285 -28.58 -13.65 8.45
N SER A 286 -28.00 -14.01 7.30
CA SER A 286 -28.42 -15.14 6.46
C SER A 286 -28.12 -16.52 7.08
N PHE A 287 -27.49 -16.54 8.25
CA PHE A 287 -26.98 -17.71 8.97
C PHE A 287 -27.40 -17.69 10.45
N THR A 288 -27.04 -18.75 11.19
CA THR A 288 -27.28 -18.87 12.63
C THR A 288 -25.99 -18.74 13.42
N TRP A 289 -26.10 -18.51 14.72
CA TRP A 289 -24.97 -18.29 15.61
C TRP A 289 -24.76 -19.50 16.52
N SER A 290 -23.53 -19.67 16.99
CA SER A 290 -23.22 -20.54 18.13
C SER A 290 -22.54 -19.72 19.22
N GLU A 291 -23.02 -19.90 20.45
CA GLU A 291 -22.34 -19.37 21.64
C GLU A 291 -21.06 -20.17 21.91
N MET A 292 -19.96 -19.45 22.11
CA MET A 292 -18.63 -20.01 22.29
C MET A 292 -18.32 -20.27 23.76
N SER A 293 -17.67 -21.40 24.05
CA SER A 293 -17.10 -21.65 25.38
C SER A 293 -15.83 -20.82 25.60
N SER A 294 -15.37 -20.74 26.85
CA SER A 294 -14.14 -20.03 27.24
C SER A 294 -12.85 -20.52 26.58
N ALA A 295 -12.89 -21.66 25.86
CA ALA A 295 -11.78 -22.13 25.02
C ALA A 295 -11.62 -21.31 23.72
N PHE A 296 -12.60 -20.46 23.37
CA PHE A 296 -12.63 -19.65 22.16
C PHE A 296 -12.82 -18.15 22.52
N PRO A 297 -11.90 -17.55 23.29
CA PRO A 297 -12.07 -16.21 23.89
C PRO A 297 -12.12 -15.07 22.86
N TRP A 298 -11.72 -15.33 21.61
CA TRP A 298 -11.77 -14.41 20.47
C TRP A 298 -12.53 -15.00 19.27
N GLY A 299 -13.35 -16.03 19.49
CA GLY A 299 -13.98 -16.80 18.41
C GLY A 299 -13.16 -18.02 17.97
N LYS A 300 -13.62 -18.62 16.89
CA LYS A 300 -13.29 -19.98 16.47
C LYS A 300 -13.07 -20.05 14.96
N GLY A 301 -11.85 -20.39 14.56
CA GLY A 301 -11.48 -20.50 13.15
C GLY A 301 -12.08 -21.74 12.47
N SER A 302 -12.01 -21.75 11.15
CA SER A 302 -12.60 -22.75 10.24
C SER A 302 -12.35 -24.22 10.60
N ARG A 303 -11.21 -24.55 11.22
CA ARG A 303 -10.87 -25.92 11.65
C ARG A 303 -11.29 -26.25 13.08
N GLY A 304 -11.94 -25.33 13.77
CA GLY A 304 -12.40 -25.49 15.15
C GLY A 304 -11.34 -25.22 16.21
N ASN A 305 -10.21 -24.63 15.83
CA ASN A 305 -9.20 -24.00 16.66
C ASN A 305 -9.69 -22.67 17.26
N ALA A 306 -9.05 -22.20 18.33
CA ALA A 306 -9.22 -20.84 18.81
C ALA A 306 -8.57 -19.85 17.84
N LEU A 307 -9.18 -18.68 17.68
CA LEU A 307 -8.52 -17.52 17.09
C LEU A 307 -7.71 -16.78 18.15
N GLU A 308 -6.56 -16.24 17.74
CA GLU A 308 -5.60 -15.56 18.58
C GLU A 308 -5.21 -14.23 17.90
N PRO A 309 -5.60 -13.07 18.48
CA PRO A 309 -5.31 -11.78 17.89
C PRO A 309 -3.82 -11.61 17.62
N LEU A 310 -3.50 -11.02 16.48
CA LEU A 310 -2.13 -10.81 15.98
C LEU A 310 -1.38 -12.11 15.65
N ARG A 311 -2.00 -13.31 15.75
CA ARG A 311 -1.38 -14.60 15.37
C ARG A 311 -2.17 -15.37 14.31
N SER A 312 -3.49 -15.36 14.38
CA SER A 312 -4.36 -16.06 13.44
C SER A 312 -4.52 -15.29 12.12
N TRP A 313 -4.32 -15.98 11.00
CA TRP A 313 -4.63 -15.50 9.65
C TRP A 313 -5.77 -16.29 9.01
N ALA A 314 -6.65 -15.61 8.27
CA ALA A 314 -7.48 -16.26 7.28
C ALA A 314 -6.74 -16.34 5.94
N VAL A 315 -6.81 -17.47 5.24
CA VAL A 315 -5.98 -17.74 4.04
C VAL A 315 -6.73 -18.49 2.93
N ASP A 316 -6.24 -18.38 1.69
CA ASP A 316 -6.59 -19.33 0.63
C ASP A 316 -5.90 -20.69 0.88
N THR A 317 -6.71 -21.70 1.19
CA THR A 317 -6.22 -23.04 1.56
C THR A 317 -5.66 -23.87 0.40
N SER A 318 -5.82 -23.40 -0.84
CA SER A 318 -5.15 -23.98 -2.01
C SER A 318 -3.68 -23.56 -2.13
N ILE A 319 -3.27 -22.49 -1.44
CA ILE A 319 -1.90 -21.96 -1.44
C ILE A 319 -1.23 -22.13 -0.07
N ILE A 320 -1.95 -21.84 1.03
CA ILE A 320 -1.47 -21.99 2.40
C ILE A 320 -2.33 -23.03 3.13
N SER A 321 -1.80 -24.22 3.38
CA SER A 321 -2.53 -25.27 4.12
C SER A 321 -2.88 -24.82 5.54
N SER A 322 -4.13 -25.03 5.95
CA SER A 322 -4.62 -24.59 7.27
C SER A 322 -3.87 -25.24 8.44
N GLY A 323 -3.38 -24.43 9.37
CA GLY A 323 -2.46 -24.82 10.44
C GLY A 323 -0.97 -24.74 10.05
N SER A 324 -0.63 -24.27 8.85
CA SER A 324 0.75 -23.85 8.54
C SER A 324 1.18 -22.71 9.45
N VAL A 325 2.38 -22.84 10.02
CA VAL A 325 3.10 -21.71 10.63
C VAL A 325 3.79 -20.91 9.53
N LEU A 326 3.63 -19.59 9.60
CA LEU A 326 4.13 -18.61 8.64
C LEU A 326 5.07 -17.64 9.34
N TYR A 327 6.09 -17.19 8.61
CA TYR A 327 6.96 -16.09 9.01
C TYR A 327 6.80 -14.94 8.00
N VAL A 328 6.80 -13.71 8.49
CA VAL A 328 6.58 -12.49 7.71
C VAL A 328 7.63 -11.47 8.13
N GLU A 329 8.51 -11.13 7.21
CA GLU A 329 9.69 -10.31 7.50
C GLU A 329 9.32 -8.89 7.94
N GLU A 330 8.31 -8.28 7.32
CA GLU A 330 7.86 -6.93 7.66
C GLU A 330 7.21 -6.85 9.06
N TRP A 331 6.91 -7.99 9.69
CA TRP A 331 6.33 -8.10 11.03
C TRP A 331 7.31 -8.61 12.09
N ASP A 332 8.57 -8.89 11.75
CA ASP A 332 9.61 -9.19 12.74
C ASP A 332 10.26 -7.90 13.25
N GLY A 333 10.46 -7.78 14.56
CA GLY A 333 10.92 -6.57 15.21
C GLY A 333 9.90 -5.42 15.29
N MET A 334 8.69 -5.54 14.71
CA MET A 334 7.69 -4.46 14.77
C MET A 334 7.09 -4.32 16.18
N ALA A 335 7.14 -3.12 16.75
CA ALA A 335 6.44 -2.79 17.99
C ALA A 335 4.92 -2.65 17.78
N ILE A 336 4.13 -3.58 18.31
CA ILE A 336 2.66 -3.54 18.24
C ILE A 336 2.13 -2.47 19.20
N PRO A 337 1.34 -1.47 18.74
CA PRO A 337 0.79 -0.44 19.61
C PRO A 337 -0.36 -0.98 20.49
N THR A 338 -0.34 -0.70 21.79
CA THR A 338 -1.37 -1.17 22.73
C THR A 338 -2.77 -0.69 22.34
N SER A 339 -3.77 -1.58 22.37
CA SER A 339 -5.18 -1.25 22.15
C SER A 339 -6.07 -2.14 23.02
N GLY A 340 -6.66 -1.55 24.07
CA GLY A 340 -7.31 -2.32 25.13
C GLY A 340 -6.30 -3.22 25.85
N THR A 341 -6.57 -4.52 25.87
CA THR A 341 -5.68 -5.57 26.41
C THR A 341 -4.76 -6.21 25.35
N LEU A 342 -4.77 -5.73 24.10
CA LEU A 342 -3.96 -6.26 23.00
C LEU A 342 -2.74 -5.37 22.71
N GLY A 343 -1.66 -5.96 22.19
CA GLY A 343 -0.45 -5.24 21.81
C GLY A 343 0.42 -4.78 22.99
N GLY A 344 1.31 -3.81 22.75
CA GLY A 344 2.30 -3.36 23.73
C GLY A 344 3.57 -4.23 23.79
N TYR A 345 3.84 -5.00 22.74
CA TYR A 345 4.99 -5.92 22.64
C TYR A 345 5.59 -5.89 21.23
N THR A 346 6.82 -6.37 21.08
CA THR A 346 7.48 -6.53 19.78
C THR A 346 7.08 -7.86 19.13
N HIS A 347 6.53 -7.81 17.92
CA HIS A 347 6.18 -8.98 17.13
C HIS A 347 7.43 -9.62 16.51
N ASP A 348 7.36 -10.92 16.22
CA ASP A 348 8.47 -11.81 15.83
C ASP A 348 8.30 -12.37 14.40
N GLY A 349 7.47 -11.69 13.59
CA GLY A 349 7.05 -12.14 12.26
C GLY A 349 6.15 -13.37 12.21
N CYS A 350 5.85 -14.05 13.33
CA CYS A 350 5.24 -15.38 13.31
C CYS A 350 3.70 -15.38 13.37
N PHE A 351 3.07 -16.19 12.51
CA PHE A 351 1.62 -16.34 12.37
C PHE A 351 1.21 -17.80 12.13
N ARG A 352 -0.09 -18.08 12.24
CA ARG A 352 -0.71 -19.38 11.90
C ARG A 352 -1.86 -19.21 10.91
N ALA A 353 -1.94 -20.10 9.93
CA ALA A 353 -3.05 -20.24 8.98
C ALA A 353 -4.30 -20.84 9.64
N ASP A 354 -4.88 -20.11 10.58
CA ASP A 354 -5.91 -20.56 11.53
C ASP A 354 -7.36 -20.48 10.98
N ASP A 355 -7.61 -19.73 9.90
CA ASP A 355 -8.98 -19.50 9.39
C ASP A 355 -9.09 -19.42 7.85
N VAL A 356 -10.32 -19.23 7.35
CA VAL A 356 -10.63 -18.91 5.94
C VAL A 356 -11.74 -17.86 5.85
N GLY A 357 -11.69 -16.97 4.85
CA GLY A 357 -12.74 -15.98 4.60
C GLY A 357 -13.22 -16.03 3.14
N GLY A 358 -14.50 -15.76 2.89
CA GLY A 358 -15.09 -15.89 1.53
C GLY A 358 -14.46 -14.95 0.48
N GLY A 359 -13.91 -13.81 0.90
CA GLY A 359 -13.16 -12.91 0.03
C GLY A 359 -11.69 -13.29 -0.16
N ILE A 360 -11.13 -14.16 0.67
CA ILE A 360 -9.70 -14.44 0.76
C ILE A 360 -9.31 -15.51 -0.26
N ASN A 361 -8.83 -15.07 -1.42
CA ASN A 361 -8.55 -15.90 -2.58
C ASN A 361 -7.19 -15.51 -3.19
N GLY A 362 -6.41 -16.50 -3.62
CA GLY A 362 -5.09 -16.29 -4.20
C GLY A 362 -4.06 -15.80 -3.17
N ARG A 363 -3.20 -14.87 -3.58
CA ARG A 363 -2.13 -14.28 -2.74
C ARG A 363 -2.65 -13.16 -1.85
N HIS A 364 -3.68 -13.46 -1.08
CA HIS A 364 -4.36 -12.55 -0.15
C HIS A 364 -4.51 -13.26 1.19
N VAL A 365 -4.23 -12.54 2.27
CA VAL A 365 -4.39 -13.01 3.66
C VAL A 365 -5.15 -11.97 4.48
N ASP A 366 -5.94 -12.44 5.45
CA ASP A 366 -6.67 -11.58 6.39
C ASP A 366 -6.03 -11.71 7.77
N ILE A 367 -5.57 -10.60 8.36
CA ILE A 367 -4.86 -10.62 9.64
C ILE A 367 -5.86 -10.37 10.77
N PHE A 368 -5.98 -11.31 11.70
CA PHE A 368 -6.91 -11.17 12.82
C PHE A 368 -6.43 -10.10 13.81
N ALA A 369 -7.03 -8.92 13.77
CA ALA A 369 -6.68 -7.83 14.68
C ALA A 369 -7.29 -8.01 16.09
N GLY A 370 -8.23 -8.95 16.26
CA GLY A 370 -8.96 -9.18 17.51
C GLY A 370 -10.04 -8.13 17.81
N SER A 371 -9.71 -6.84 17.73
CA SER A 371 -10.65 -5.73 17.96
C SER A 371 -10.58 -4.62 16.91
N LYS A 372 -11.70 -3.93 16.69
CA LYS A 372 -11.80 -2.73 15.84
C LYS A 372 -10.78 -1.65 16.22
N GLY A 373 -10.51 -1.49 17.52
CA GLY A 373 -9.51 -0.56 18.06
C GLY A 373 -8.06 -0.97 17.77
N MET A 374 -7.77 -2.25 17.60
CA MET A 374 -6.44 -2.73 17.15
C MET A 374 -6.32 -2.61 15.63
N TYR A 375 -7.34 -3.03 14.87
CA TYR A 375 -7.40 -2.90 13.40
C TYR A 375 -7.05 -1.48 12.95
N ARG A 376 -7.69 -0.45 13.53
CA ARG A 376 -7.42 0.97 13.20
C ARG A 376 -5.97 1.38 13.38
N LYS A 377 -5.22 0.76 14.30
CA LYS A 377 -3.79 1.03 14.53
C LYS A 377 -2.90 0.24 13.59
N LEU A 378 -3.21 -1.03 13.35
CA LEU A 378 -2.49 -1.86 12.38
C LEU A 378 -2.61 -1.28 10.96
N ASN A 379 -3.81 -0.89 10.54
CA ASN A 379 -4.05 -0.25 9.24
C ASN A 379 -3.43 1.16 9.12
N ALA A 380 -2.93 1.76 10.21
CA ALA A 380 -2.14 2.99 10.16
C ALA A 380 -0.62 2.73 10.03
N LEU A 381 -0.15 1.51 10.33
CA LEU A 381 1.23 1.05 10.13
C LEU A 381 1.38 0.36 8.77
N PHE A 382 0.49 -0.59 8.48
CA PHE A 382 0.37 -1.30 7.22
C PHE A 382 -1.06 -1.18 6.69
N PRO A 383 -1.37 -0.17 5.86
CA PRO A 383 -2.68 -0.02 5.25
C PRO A 383 -3.16 -1.30 4.56
N THR A 384 -4.48 -1.53 4.56
CA THR A 384 -5.09 -2.63 3.81
C THR A 384 -4.63 -2.60 2.33
N ARG A 385 -4.21 -3.76 1.81
CA ARG A 385 -3.49 -3.97 0.54
C ARG A 385 -1.99 -3.63 0.54
N THR A 386 -1.35 -3.44 1.70
CA THR A 386 0.10 -3.63 1.83
C THR A 386 0.47 -5.05 1.41
N SER A 387 1.59 -5.21 0.72
CA SER A 387 2.13 -6.52 0.32
C SER A 387 3.22 -6.92 1.30
N PHE A 388 3.17 -8.17 1.79
CA PHE A 388 4.12 -8.75 2.73
C PHE A 388 4.86 -9.95 2.13
N THR A 389 6.08 -10.20 2.58
CA THR A 389 6.96 -11.26 2.09
C THR A 389 6.85 -12.45 3.03
N VAL A 390 6.15 -13.50 2.57
CA VAL A 390 5.72 -14.62 3.42
C VAL A 390 6.62 -15.82 3.20
N TYR A 391 7.03 -16.46 4.29
CA TYR A 391 7.85 -17.67 4.33
C TYR A 391 7.15 -18.77 5.12
N LYS A 392 7.40 -20.03 4.77
CA LYS A 392 6.97 -21.23 5.51
C LYS A 392 8.18 -21.99 6.03
N ASN A 393 7.96 -22.87 7.01
CA ASN A 393 9.03 -23.68 7.63
C ASN A 393 10.18 -22.84 8.22
N SER A 394 9.88 -21.62 8.69
CA SER A 394 10.88 -20.73 9.29
C SER A 394 11.34 -21.28 10.64
N PRO A 395 12.66 -21.45 10.88
CA PRO A 395 13.16 -21.80 12.20
C PRO A 395 12.90 -20.72 13.26
N ARG A 396 12.67 -19.45 12.88
CA ARG A 396 12.25 -18.39 13.82
C ARG A 396 10.93 -18.73 14.52
N CYS A 397 10.01 -19.32 13.76
CA CYS A 397 8.67 -19.69 14.23
C CYS A 397 8.54 -21.14 14.70
N ALA A 398 9.65 -21.85 14.91
CA ALA A 398 9.66 -23.23 15.43
C ALA A 398 9.25 -23.36 16.92
N HIS A 399 8.70 -22.28 17.49
CA HIS A 399 8.22 -22.19 18.87
C HIS A 399 6.68 -22.17 19.00
N LEU A 400 5.96 -22.23 17.87
CA LEU A 400 4.48 -22.23 17.75
C LEU A 400 3.89 -23.63 17.51
#